data_AF-A0A452XTV2-F1
#
_entry.id   AF-A0A452XTV2-F1
#
_cell.length_a   1.000
_cell.length_b   1.000
_cell.length_c   1.000
_cell.angle_alpha   90.00
_cell.angle_beta   90.00
_cell.angle_gamma   90.00
#
_symmetry.space_group_name_H-M   'P 1'
#
loop_
_entity.id
_entity.type
_entity.pdbx_description
1 polymer ?
#
loop_
_entity_poly.entity_id
_entity_poly.type
_entity_poly.pdbx_seq_one_letter_code
_entity_poly.pdbx_strand_id
1 'polypeptide(L)'
;MNLVSYEYVACQESNKGVLILSEFAGAAQSLGAGAIIVNPWDIVEVADAIKRALDMPTEEREKNHRHNYELVSRHTAQDWAENYVCDLHNATSKAPLPAIHTAVLPIGEAAAQYGQSNNRLLILGFNATLTGQIQFVEGRTDIELKLNPELKQPLKTLCDNENTTVVVVSGYGRSILDENFADYKLWLAAENGMFLRQPGEEWITMRYEQEEISWAGSVKKVFEYFTQR
;
A
#
# COMPACT_ATOMS: atom_id res chain seq x y z
N MET A 1 -5.53 10.60 14.35
CA MET A 1 -4.16 10.71 14.90
C MET A 1 -4.09 9.84 16.15
N ASN A 2 -3.09 8.96 16.26
CA ASN A 2 -2.85 8.23 17.51
C ASN A 2 -2.07 9.15 18.45
N LEU A 3 -2.69 9.55 19.57
CA LEU A 3 -2.15 10.51 20.54
C LEU A 3 -1.50 9.85 21.76
N VAL A 4 -1.49 8.52 21.84
CA VAL A 4 -1.06 7.78 23.04
C VAL A 4 0.35 8.18 23.49
N SER A 5 1.27 8.42 22.55
CA SER A 5 2.63 8.89 22.87
C SER A 5 2.67 10.29 23.50
N TYR A 6 1.78 11.19 23.06
CA TYR A 6 1.67 12.55 23.59
C TYR A 6 1.00 12.55 24.96
N GLU A 7 -0.06 11.75 25.12
CA GLU A 7 -0.77 11.54 26.39
C GLU A 7 0.18 10.94 27.45
N TYR A 8 1.00 9.95 27.06
CA TYR A 8 2.03 9.41 27.94
C TYR A 8 2.97 10.50 28.45
N VAL A 9 3.53 11.33 27.57
CA VAL A 9 4.43 12.42 27.98
C VAL A 9 3.73 13.39 28.93
N ALA A 10 2.48 13.76 28.65
CA ALA A 10 1.68 14.65 29.50
C ALA A 10 1.42 14.06 30.89
N CYS A 11 1.05 12.77 30.98
CA CYS A 11 0.77 12.09 32.24
C CYS A 11 2.03 11.77 33.06
N GLN A 12 3.22 11.84 32.46
CA GLN A 12 4.48 11.47 33.10
C GLN A 12 5.20 12.67 33.75
N GLU A 13 4.50 13.79 34.01
CA GLU A 13 5.11 14.99 34.61
C GLU A 13 5.79 14.69 35.96
N SER A 14 5.22 13.83 36.80
CA SER A 14 5.81 13.51 38.12
C SER A 14 6.94 12.49 38.04
N ASN A 15 6.80 11.46 37.21
CA ASN A 15 7.72 10.31 37.17
C ASN A 15 8.84 10.48 36.13
N LYS A 16 8.64 11.38 35.16
CA LYS A 16 9.55 11.66 34.05
C LYS A 16 9.86 10.39 33.23
N GLY A 17 8.86 9.56 32.98
CA GLY A 17 9.05 8.28 32.29
C GLY A 17 9.74 8.40 30.92
N VAL A 18 10.57 7.42 30.58
CA VAL A 18 11.23 7.34 29.27
C VAL A 18 10.22 6.88 28.22
N LEU A 19 10.27 7.49 27.04
CA LEU A 19 9.43 7.14 25.90
C LEU A 19 10.28 6.39 24.86
N ILE A 20 9.80 5.24 24.40
CA ILE A 20 10.38 4.47 23.29
C ILE A 20 9.40 4.56 22.11
N LEU A 21 9.88 4.93 20.93
CA LEU A 21 9.06 5.09 19.73
C LEU A 21 9.64 4.33 18.54
N SER A 22 8.76 3.72 17.76
CA SER A 22 9.10 3.24 16.42
C SER A 22 9.49 4.41 15.52
N GLU A 23 10.55 4.25 14.73
CA GLU A 23 10.93 5.23 13.69
C GLU A 23 9.81 5.49 12.66
N PHE A 24 8.91 4.52 12.49
CA PHE A 24 7.75 4.61 11.59
C PHE A 24 6.53 5.25 12.25
N ALA A 25 6.58 5.54 13.55
CA ALA A 25 5.48 6.23 14.22
C ALA A 25 5.46 7.69 13.80
N GLY A 26 4.30 8.22 13.41
CA GLY A 26 4.15 9.65 13.08
C GLY A 26 4.57 10.58 14.24
N ALA A 27 4.51 10.10 15.49
CA ALA A 27 4.99 10.83 16.66
C ALA A 27 6.53 10.92 16.76
N ALA A 28 7.28 10.04 16.08
CA ALA A 28 8.75 10.03 16.13
C ALA A 28 9.35 11.31 15.53
N GLN A 29 8.70 11.92 14.54
CA GLN A 29 9.14 13.19 13.98
C GLN A 29 9.07 14.34 14.99
N SER A 30 8.07 14.34 15.87
CA SER A 30 7.85 15.42 16.84
C SER A 30 8.49 15.15 18.19
N LEU A 31 8.40 13.92 18.70
CA LEU A 31 8.85 13.51 20.03
C LEU A 31 10.19 12.77 20.03
N GLY A 32 10.77 12.51 18.85
CA GLY A 32 11.99 11.71 18.71
C GLY A 32 13.21 12.31 19.37
N ALA A 33 13.28 13.63 19.49
CA ALA A 33 14.39 14.30 20.16
C ALA A 33 14.45 14.03 21.68
N GLY A 34 13.33 13.68 22.32
CA GLY A 34 13.26 13.28 23.73
C GLY A 34 12.85 11.82 23.94
N ALA A 35 12.85 10.99 22.89
CA ALA A 35 12.51 9.58 22.95
C ALA A 35 13.67 8.69 22.48
N ILE A 36 13.65 7.41 22.86
CA ILE A 36 14.51 6.40 22.25
C ILE A 36 13.80 5.92 20.99
N ILE A 37 14.37 6.23 19.81
CA ILE A 37 13.85 5.73 18.53
C ILE A 37 14.40 4.33 18.28
N VAL A 38 13.53 3.44 17.81
CA VAL A 38 13.88 2.05 17.48
C VAL A 38 13.23 1.63 16.15
N ASN A 39 13.86 0.70 15.44
CA ASN A 39 13.19 -0.10 14.44
C ASN A 39 12.39 -1.21 15.15
N PRO A 40 11.04 -1.22 15.10
CA PRO A 40 10.25 -2.22 15.81
C PRO A 40 10.42 -3.65 15.27
N TRP A 41 11.04 -3.82 14.11
CA TRP A 41 11.31 -5.12 13.49
C TRP A 41 12.65 -5.71 13.94
N ASP A 42 13.53 -4.91 14.56
CA ASP A 42 14.77 -5.37 15.18
C ASP A 42 14.52 -5.67 16.66
N ILE A 43 14.30 -6.95 16.97
CA ILE A 43 14.02 -7.41 18.33
C ILE A 43 15.18 -7.14 19.31
N VAL A 44 16.41 -7.06 18.82
CA VAL A 44 17.59 -6.80 19.65
C VAL A 44 17.63 -5.32 20.01
N GLU A 45 17.41 -4.45 19.02
CA GLU A 45 17.33 -3.00 19.25
C GLU A 45 16.21 -2.64 20.23
N VAL A 46 15.03 -3.26 20.09
CA VAL A 46 13.91 -3.04 21.03
C VAL A 46 14.28 -3.49 22.44
N ALA A 47 14.92 -4.66 22.60
CA ALA A 47 15.37 -5.16 23.89
C ALA A 47 16.41 -4.23 24.54
N ASP A 48 17.39 -3.76 23.76
CA ASP A 48 18.42 -2.83 24.21
C ASP A 48 17.83 -1.47 24.58
N ALA A 49 16.83 -0.99 23.84
CA ALA A 49 16.12 0.24 24.17
C ALA A 49 15.34 0.14 25.48
N ILE A 50 14.67 -0.98 25.75
CA ILE A 50 13.99 -1.23 27.03
C ILE A 50 15.01 -1.25 28.17
N LYS A 51 16.12 -1.98 27.99
CA LYS A 51 17.20 -2.00 28.98
C LYS A 51 17.74 -0.60 29.26
N ARG A 52 18.06 0.15 28.19
CA ARG A 52 18.53 1.54 28.29
C ARG A 52 17.52 2.42 29.02
N ALA A 53 16.22 2.28 28.75
CA ALA A 53 15.18 3.06 29.41
C ALA A 53 15.11 2.77 30.92
N LEU A 54 15.31 1.52 31.34
CA LEU A 54 15.34 1.11 32.74
C LEU A 54 16.60 1.60 33.47
N ASP A 55 17.75 1.56 32.78
CA ASP A 55 19.05 1.96 33.33
C ASP A 55 19.35 3.47 33.18
N MET A 56 18.45 4.24 32.54
CA MET A 56 18.67 5.64 32.21
C MET A 56 18.86 6.50 33.48
N PRO A 57 19.97 7.26 33.60
CA PRO A 57 20.17 8.17 34.71
C PRO A 57 19.05 9.21 34.83
N THR A 58 18.68 9.56 36.06
CA THR A 58 17.59 10.51 36.35
C THR A 58 17.76 11.83 35.59
N GLU A 59 18.98 12.35 35.49
CA GLU A 59 19.26 13.62 34.80
C GLU A 59 18.98 13.54 33.28
N GLU A 60 19.40 12.47 32.61
CA GLU A 60 19.12 12.25 31.18
C GLU A 60 17.62 12.06 30.96
N ARG A 61 16.98 11.27 31.84
CA ARG A 61 15.54 11.02 31.81
C ARG A 61 14.72 12.31 31.96
N GLU A 62 15.07 13.15 32.94
CA GLU A 62 14.43 14.45 33.16
C GLU A 62 14.62 15.40 31.98
N LYS A 63 15.82 15.43 31.41
CA LYS A 63 16.12 16.25 30.23
C LYS A 63 15.28 15.83 29.03
N ASN A 64 15.22 14.52 28.76
CA ASN A 64 14.46 13.95 27.65
C ASN A 64 12.95 14.18 27.83
N HIS A 65 12.41 13.94 29.04
CA HIS A 65 11.01 14.22 29.35
C HIS A 65 10.69 15.70 29.19
N ARG A 66 11.52 16.60 29.74
CA ARG A 66 11.30 18.05 29.65
C ARG A 66 11.21 18.53 28.20
N HIS A 67 12.10 18.05 27.33
CA HIS A 67 12.09 18.40 25.92
C HIS A 67 10.76 18.04 25.25
N ASN A 68 10.29 16.82 25.45
CA ASN A 68 9.02 16.38 24.89
C ASN A 68 7.82 17.07 25.57
N TYR A 69 7.87 17.29 26.88
CA TYR A 69 6.78 17.93 27.64
C TYR A 69 6.58 19.39 27.23
N GLU A 70 7.65 20.14 26.97
CA GLU A 70 7.57 21.49 26.40
C GLU A 70 6.89 21.48 25.03
N LEU A 71 7.16 20.47 24.19
CA LEU A 71 6.52 20.34 22.89
C LEU A 71 5.02 20.02 23.01
N VAL A 72 4.64 19.08 23.89
CA VAL A 72 3.24 18.68 24.11
C VAL A 72 2.42 19.79 24.79
N SER A 73 3.02 20.54 25.72
CA SER A 73 2.32 21.60 26.47
C SER A 73 2.12 22.89 25.66
N ARG A 74 2.97 23.16 24.66
CA ARG A 74 2.88 24.38 23.83
C ARG A 74 1.93 24.25 22.65
N HIS A 75 1.64 23.04 22.19
CA HIS A 75 0.81 22.81 21.01
C HIS A 75 -0.48 22.10 21.41
N THR A 76 -1.60 22.77 21.24
CA THR A 76 -2.92 22.18 21.44
C THR A 76 -3.33 21.33 20.25
N ALA A 77 -4.34 20.47 20.44
CA ALA A 77 -4.95 19.75 19.32
C ALA A 77 -5.52 20.72 18.25
N GLN A 78 -5.92 21.93 18.66
CA GLN A 78 -6.39 22.98 17.76
C GLN A 78 -5.23 23.54 16.93
N ASP A 79 -4.09 23.85 17.55
CA ASP A 79 -2.89 24.30 16.83
C ASP A 79 -2.42 23.25 15.83
N TRP A 80 -2.49 21.96 16.18
CA TRP A 80 -2.19 20.88 15.25
C TRP A 80 -3.16 20.84 14.08
N ALA A 81 -4.47 20.96 14.34
CA ALA A 81 -5.49 20.93 13.30
C ALA A 81 -5.37 22.12 12.33
N GLU A 82 -5.13 23.31 12.86
CA GLU A 82 -4.91 24.52 12.08
C GLU A 82 -3.65 24.40 11.21
N ASN A 83 -2.52 23.96 11.78
CA ASN A 83 -1.30 23.72 11.02
C ASN A 83 -1.49 22.64 9.96
N TYR A 84 -2.18 21.54 10.27
CA TYR A 84 -2.46 20.48 9.30
C TYR A 84 -3.31 20.98 8.12
N VAL A 85 -4.38 21.75 8.40
CA VAL A 85 -5.21 22.34 7.34
C VAL A 85 -4.42 23.37 6.53
N CYS A 86 -3.59 24.18 7.17
CA CYS A 86 -2.67 25.10 6.49
C CYS A 86 -1.65 24.36 5.62
N ASP A 87 -1.05 23.28 6.10
CA ASP A 87 -0.09 22.46 5.36
C ASP A 87 -0.76 21.74 4.19
N LEU A 88 -1.98 21.22 4.38
CA LEU A 88 -2.79 20.64 3.32
C LEU A 88 -3.13 21.70 2.26
N HIS A 89 -3.56 22.88 2.69
CA HIS A 89 -3.83 23.99 1.78
C HIS A 89 -2.54 24.41 1.05
N ASN A 90 -1.40 24.47 1.74
CA ASN A 90 -0.09 24.78 1.15
C ASN A 90 0.36 23.70 0.17
N ALA A 91 0.17 22.42 0.47
CA ALA A 91 0.51 21.30 -0.42
C ALA A 91 -0.38 21.29 -1.67
N THR A 92 -1.64 21.73 -1.55
CA THR A 92 -2.54 21.88 -2.71
C THR A 92 -2.32 23.17 -3.50
N SER A 93 -1.78 24.23 -2.88
CA SER A 93 -1.60 25.55 -3.52
C SER A 93 -0.17 25.82 -4.01
N LYS A 94 0.87 25.25 -3.39
CA LYS A 94 2.25 25.27 -3.87
C LYS A 94 2.49 24.07 -4.78
N ALA A 95 2.15 24.27 -6.06
CA ALA A 95 2.35 23.37 -7.18
C ALA A 95 1.50 22.09 -7.15
N PRO A 96 1.03 21.59 -8.31
CA PRO A 96 0.57 20.21 -8.38
C PRO A 96 1.69 19.35 -7.77
N LEU A 97 1.32 18.33 -6.97
CA LEU A 97 2.21 17.18 -6.66
C LEU A 97 3.15 17.03 -7.83
N PRO A 98 4.51 17.05 -7.67
CA PRO A 98 5.41 17.01 -8.80
C PRO A 98 4.87 15.92 -9.68
N ALA A 99 4.23 16.34 -10.78
CA ALA A 99 3.40 15.42 -11.51
C ALA A 99 4.40 14.35 -11.84
N ILE A 100 4.17 13.11 -11.37
CA ILE A 100 4.94 12.00 -11.86
C ILE A 100 4.70 12.14 -13.36
N HIS A 101 5.67 12.73 -14.05
CA HIS A 101 5.55 13.11 -15.45
C HIS A 101 5.89 11.81 -16.15
N THR A 102 5.07 10.79 -15.92
CA THR A 102 4.93 9.70 -16.87
C THR A 102 4.52 10.40 -18.15
N ALA A 103 5.47 10.54 -19.06
CA ALA A 103 5.19 11.03 -20.39
C ALA A 103 3.96 10.29 -20.91
N VAL A 104 3.01 11.03 -21.47
CA VAL A 104 1.85 10.42 -22.11
C VAL A 104 2.36 9.44 -23.15
N LEU A 105 1.83 8.21 -23.14
CA LEU A 105 2.23 7.18 -24.10
C LEU A 105 2.05 7.72 -25.52
N PRO A 106 3.10 7.81 -26.36
CA PRO A 106 2.98 8.27 -27.73
C PRO A 106 2.27 7.19 -28.57
N ILE A 107 0.93 7.21 -28.57
CA ILE A 107 0.08 6.16 -29.14
C ILE A 107 0.45 5.86 -30.60
N GLY A 108 0.72 6.89 -31.40
CA GLY A 108 1.09 6.73 -32.82
C GLY A 108 2.41 5.98 -33.01
N GLU A 109 3.42 6.28 -32.20
CA GLU A 109 4.71 5.59 -32.25
C GLU A 109 4.59 4.16 -31.72
N ALA A 110 3.89 3.97 -30.59
CA ALA A 110 3.65 2.65 -30.03
C ALA A 110 2.89 1.73 -31.02
N ALA A 111 1.89 2.27 -31.72
CA ALA A 111 1.15 1.54 -32.75
C ALA A 111 2.03 1.21 -33.97
N ALA A 112 2.89 2.14 -34.39
CA ALA A 112 3.84 1.89 -35.48
C ALA A 112 4.86 0.80 -35.12
N GLN A 113 5.43 0.86 -33.91
CA GLN A 113 6.36 -0.16 -33.40
C GLN A 113 5.66 -1.52 -33.25
N TYR A 114 4.41 -1.54 -32.76
CA TYR A 114 3.60 -2.74 -32.69
C TYR A 114 3.40 -3.36 -34.08
N GLY A 115 3.07 -2.56 -35.10
CA GLY A 115 2.88 -3.02 -36.47
C GLY A 115 4.15 -3.57 -37.13
N GLN A 116 5.33 -3.07 -36.74
CA GLN A 116 6.63 -3.51 -37.27
C GLN A 116 7.20 -4.76 -36.54
N SER A 117 6.59 -5.15 -35.42
CA SER A 117 7.10 -6.21 -34.55
C SER A 117 6.59 -7.61 -34.95
N ASN A 118 7.53 -8.56 -35.07
CA ASN A 118 7.23 -9.93 -35.50
C ASN A 118 6.81 -10.88 -34.35
N ASN A 119 7.13 -10.54 -33.11
CA ASN A 119 6.71 -11.28 -31.92
C ASN A 119 6.42 -10.28 -30.80
N ARG A 120 5.17 -10.24 -30.34
CA ARG A 120 4.66 -9.18 -29.47
C ARG A 120 4.14 -9.80 -28.17
N LEU A 121 4.49 -9.19 -27.04
CA LEU A 121 3.95 -9.54 -25.72
C LEU A 121 3.21 -8.32 -25.15
N LEU A 122 1.93 -8.50 -24.86
CA LEU A 122 1.10 -7.49 -24.20
C LEU A 122 0.72 -7.99 -22.81
N ILE A 123 1.12 -7.25 -21.78
CA ILE A 123 0.76 -7.53 -20.39
C ILE A 123 -0.21 -6.46 -19.93
N LEU A 124 -1.43 -6.88 -19.59
CA LEU A 124 -2.53 -5.99 -19.25
C LEU A 124 -2.98 -6.25 -17.81
N GLY A 125 -3.10 -5.20 -17.01
CA GLY A 125 -3.79 -5.28 -15.73
C GLY A 125 -5.28 -5.54 -15.94
N PHE A 126 -5.95 -6.24 -15.02
CA PHE A 126 -7.41 -6.35 -15.08
C PHE A 126 -8.10 -5.14 -14.43
N ASN A 127 -7.91 -4.94 -13.12
CA ASN A 127 -8.57 -3.88 -12.36
C ASN A 127 -8.14 -2.49 -12.84
N ALA A 128 -9.11 -1.57 -12.97
CA ALA A 128 -8.91 -0.18 -13.39
C ALA A 128 -8.18 0.00 -14.74
N THR A 129 -8.02 -1.08 -15.51
CA THR A 129 -7.36 -1.09 -16.83
C THR A 129 -8.30 -1.68 -17.88
N LEU A 130 -8.86 -2.87 -17.62
CA LEU A 130 -9.82 -3.54 -18.50
C LEU A 130 -11.25 -3.51 -17.97
N THR A 131 -11.45 -3.17 -16.70
CA THR A 131 -12.79 -2.99 -16.10
C THR A 131 -13.38 -1.63 -16.46
N GLY A 132 -14.70 -1.50 -16.34
CA GLY A 132 -15.41 -0.22 -16.50
C GLY A 132 -14.98 0.82 -15.46
N GLN A 133 -15.38 2.08 -15.67
CA GLN A 133 -15.15 3.15 -14.71
C GLN A 133 -15.80 2.82 -13.35
N ILE A 134 -15.05 3.01 -12.27
CA ILE A 134 -15.56 2.89 -10.90
C ILE A 134 -16.61 3.99 -10.69
N GLN A 135 -17.88 3.60 -10.56
CA GLN A 135 -18.93 4.53 -10.17
C GLN A 135 -18.93 4.66 -8.65
N PHE A 136 -18.63 5.85 -8.16
CA PHE A 136 -18.82 6.18 -6.75
C PHE A 136 -20.29 6.54 -6.53
N VAL A 137 -21.07 5.60 -5.99
CA VAL A 137 -22.46 5.85 -5.60
C VAL A 137 -22.55 5.78 -4.08
N GLU A 138 -22.93 6.90 -3.45
CA GLU A 138 -23.35 7.01 -2.04
C GLU A 138 -22.50 6.23 -1.02
N GLY A 139 -21.16 6.37 -1.08
CA GLY A 139 -20.26 5.78 -0.09
C GLY A 139 -20.06 4.27 -0.21
N ARG A 140 -20.60 3.62 -1.26
CA ARG A 140 -20.27 2.26 -1.65
C ARG A 140 -19.44 2.28 -2.93
N THR A 141 -18.27 1.65 -2.88
CA THR A 141 -17.47 1.34 -4.06
C THR A 141 -17.96 0.01 -4.61
N ASP A 142 -19.03 0.03 -5.39
CA ASP A 142 -19.40 -1.14 -6.18
C ASP A 142 -18.46 -1.20 -7.38
N ILE A 143 -17.35 -1.92 -7.19
CA ILE A 143 -16.40 -2.19 -8.27
C ILE A 143 -17.02 -3.32 -9.10
N GLU A 144 -17.58 -2.97 -10.25
CA GLU A 144 -18.04 -3.98 -11.20
C GLU A 144 -16.82 -4.68 -11.82
N LEU A 145 -16.54 -5.91 -11.35
CA LEU A 145 -15.45 -6.75 -11.83
C LEU A 145 -15.79 -7.44 -13.16
N LYS A 146 -16.29 -6.64 -14.12
CA LYS A 146 -16.60 -7.08 -15.47
C LYS A 146 -15.76 -6.34 -16.50
N LEU A 147 -15.32 -7.09 -17.51
CA LEU A 147 -14.63 -6.55 -18.68
C LEU A 147 -15.50 -5.46 -19.33
N ASN A 148 -14.92 -4.28 -19.54
CA ASN A 148 -15.59 -3.17 -20.20
C ASN A 148 -16.12 -3.62 -21.59
N PRO A 149 -17.43 -3.49 -21.87
CA PRO A 149 -18.01 -3.88 -23.15
C PRO A 149 -17.31 -3.28 -24.38
N GLU A 150 -16.80 -2.05 -24.28
CA GLU A 150 -16.10 -1.37 -25.38
C GLU A 150 -14.76 -2.03 -25.74
N LEU A 151 -14.15 -2.74 -24.78
CA LEU A 151 -12.85 -3.39 -24.96
C LEU A 151 -12.96 -4.82 -25.49
N LYS A 152 -14.17 -5.40 -25.55
CA LYS A 152 -14.37 -6.79 -25.99
C LYS A 152 -13.84 -7.04 -27.41
N GLN A 153 -14.23 -6.20 -28.37
CA GLN A 153 -13.82 -6.34 -29.78
C GLN A 153 -12.32 -6.06 -30.01
N PRO A 154 -11.75 -4.94 -29.48
CA PRO A 154 -10.31 -4.71 -29.57
C PRO A 154 -9.48 -5.82 -28.93
N LEU A 155 -9.86 -6.28 -27.73
CA LEU A 155 -9.15 -7.35 -27.04
C LEU A 155 -9.20 -8.66 -27.82
N LYS A 156 -10.37 -9.01 -28.38
CA LYS A 156 -10.52 -10.21 -29.22
C LYS A 156 -9.61 -10.15 -30.44
N THR A 157 -9.55 -9.00 -31.11
CA THR A 157 -8.67 -8.75 -32.27
C THR A 157 -7.20 -8.94 -31.91
N LEU A 158 -6.77 -8.50 -30.72
CA LEU A 158 -5.39 -8.70 -30.25
C LEU A 158 -5.09 -10.17 -29.95
N CYS A 159 -6.03 -10.88 -29.32
CA CYS A 159 -5.87 -12.29 -28.95
C CYS A 159 -5.86 -13.24 -30.15
N ASP A 160 -6.58 -12.88 -31.22
CA ASP A 160 -6.67 -13.71 -32.43
C ASP A 160 -5.45 -13.49 -33.36
N ASN A 161 -4.54 -12.56 -33.05
CA ASN A 161 -3.31 -12.34 -33.82
C ASN A 161 -2.23 -13.34 -33.41
N GLU A 162 -1.81 -14.21 -34.34
CA GLU A 162 -0.84 -15.30 -34.07
C GLU A 162 0.52 -14.82 -33.57
N ASN A 163 0.95 -13.61 -33.94
CA ASN A 163 2.23 -13.03 -33.55
C ASN A 163 2.15 -12.19 -32.27
N THR A 164 0.98 -12.17 -31.61
CA THR A 164 0.76 -11.44 -30.35
C THR A 164 0.36 -12.41 -29.24
N THR A 165 1.17 -12.46 -28.20
CA THR A 165 0.82 -13.10 -26.93
C THR A 165 0.22 -12.04 -26.00
N VAL A 166 -1.01 -12.26 -25.55
CA VAL A 166 -1.69 -11.40 -24.56
C VAL A 166 -1.72 -12.11 -23.21
N VAL A 167 -1.36 -11.39 -22.16
CA VAL A 167 -1.38 -11.85 -20.77
C VAL A 167 -2.19 -10.86 -19.93
N VAL A 168 -3.22 -11.34 -19.23
CA VAL A 168 -3.97 -10.54 -18.25
C VAL A 168 -3.50 -10.90 -16.85
N VAL A 169 -3.06 -9.89 -16.09
CA VAL A 169 -2.62 -10.02 -14.71
C VAL A 169 -3.62 -9.37 -13.78
N SER A 170 -4.00 -10.08 -12.72
CA SER A 170 -5.02 -9.63 -11.78
C SER A 170 -4.68 -10.02 -10.35
N GLY A 171 -5.03 -9.14 -9.41
CA GLY A 171 -5.06 -9.46 -7.99
C GLY A 171 -6.28 -10.29 -7.57
N TYR A 172 -7.25 -10.49 -8.46
CA TYR A 172 -8.47 -11.25 -8.19
C TYR A 172 -8.30 -12.75 -8.44
N GLY A 173 -9.21 -13.53 -7.87
CA GLY A 173 -9.22 -14.99 -7.97
C GLY A 173 -9.56 -15.53 -9.36
N ARG A 174 -9.26 -16.82 -9.56
CA ARG A 174 -9.42 -17.56 -10.83
C ARG A 174 -10.83 -17.47 -11.42
N SER A 175 -11.86 -17.66 -10.60
CA SER A 175 -13.27 -17.64 -11.05
C SER A 175 -13.67 -16.33 -11.73
N ILE A 176 -13.21 -15.19 -11.20
CA ILE A 176 -13.50 -13.87 -11.77
C ILE A 176 -12.87 -13.74 -13.16
N LEU A 177 -11.65 -14.24 -13.33
CA LEU A 177 -10.99 -14.20 -14.64
C LEU A 177 -11.61 -15.18 -15.63
N ASP A 178 -11.96 -16.39 -15.19
CA ASP A 178 -12.64 -17.37 -16.04
C ASP A 178 -13.98 -16.82 -16.56
N GLU A 179 -14.79 -16.22 -15.69
CA GLU A 179 -16.06 -15.60 -16.09
C GLU A 179 -15.92 -14.47 -17.12
N ASN A 180 -14.82 -13.72 -17.08
CA ASN A 180 -14.61 -12.56 -17.93
C ASN A 180 -13.91 -12.90 -19.26
N PHE A 181 -13.05 -13.92 -19.25
CA PHE A 181 -12.11 -14.19 -20.34
C PHE A 181 -12.22 -15.59 -20.93
N ALA A 182 -13.27 -16.36 -20.60
CA ALA A 182 -13.50 -17.70 -21.15
C ALA A 182 -13.40 -17.78 -22.69
N ASP A 183 -13.88 -16.76 -23.40
CA ASP A 183 -13.97 -16.74 -24.86
C ASP A 183 -12.70 -16.20 -25.57
N TYR A 184 -11.64 -15.90 -24.82
CA TYR A 184 -10.43 -15.25 -25.34
C TYR A 184 -9.23 -16.19 -25.34
N LYS A 185 -8.44 -16.14 -26.42
CA LYS A 185 -7.17 -16.87 -26.55
C LYS A 185 -6.04 -16.05 -25.91
N LEU A 186 -6.03 -15.98 -24.58
CA LEU A 186 -5.03 -15.23 -23.81
C LEU A 186 -4.58 -15.99 -22.56
N TRP A 187 -3.42 -15.59 -22.03
CA TRP A 187 -2.90 -16.08 -20.77
C TRP A 187 -3.54 -15.33 -19.60
N LEU A 188 -3.84 -16.05 -18.52
CA LEU A 188 -4.39 -15.46 -17.30
C LEU A 188 -3.45 -15.70 -16.12
N ALA A 189 -3.15 -14.64 -15.37
CA ALA A 189 -2.44 -14.69 -14.10
C ALA A 189 -3.35 -14.17 -12.98
N ALA A 190 -3.80 -15.06 -12.10
CA ALA A 190 -4.67 -14.75 -10.96
C ALA A 190 -3.87 -14.58 -9.67
N GLU A 191 -4.47 -13.87 -8.70
CA GLU A 191 -3.88 -13.65 -7.37
C GLU A 191 -2.43 -13.16 -7.44
N ASN A 192 -2.20 -12.13 -8.28
CA ASN A 192 -0.90 -11.53 -8.55
C ASN A 192 0.17 -12.52 -9.06
N GLY A 193 -0.25 -13.54 -9.80
CA GLY A 193 0.65 -14.52 -10.43
C GLY A 193 0.82 -15.82 -9.66
N MET A 194 0.09 -16.01 -8.56
CA MET A 194 0.07 -17.29 -7.84
C MET A 194 -0.49 -18.44 -8.70
N PHE A 195 -1.45 -18.11 -9.58
CA PHE A 195 -2.03 -19.07 -10.53
C PHE A 195 -1.85 -18.55 -11.95
N LEU A 196 -1.47 -19.44 -12.86
CA LEU A 196 -1.26 -19.15 -14.28
C LEU A 196 -2.09 -20.11 -15.13
N ARG A 197 -2.74 -19.63 -16.18
CA ARG A 197 -3.48 -20.45 -17.14
C ARG A 197 -3.12 -20.05 -18.56
N GLN A 198 -2.73 -21.03 -19.38
CA GLN A 198 -2.52 -20.82 -20.81
C GLN A 198 -3.85 -20.85 -21.57
N PRO A 199 -3.91 -20.33 -22.81
CA PRO A 199 -5.12 -20.41 -23.63
C PRO A 199 -5.55 -21.88 -23.84
N GLY A 200 -6.73 -22.25 -23.33
CA GLY A 200 -7.29 -23.60 -23.48
C GLY A 200 -6.70 -24.66 -22.53
N GLU A 201 -5.86 -24.28 -21.58
CA GLU A 201 -5.31 -25.18 -20.56
C GLU A 201 -5.94 -24.97 -19.18
N GLU A 202 -5.65 -25.89 -18.26
CA GLU A 202 -6.04 -25.80 -16.85
C GLU A 202 -5.14 -24.85 -16.06
N TRP A 203 -5.64 -24.38 -14.92
CA TRP A 203 -4.87 -23.52 -14.02
C TRP A 203 -3.68 -24.28 -13.40
N ILE A 204 -2.50 -23.69 -13.52
CA ILE A 204 -1.26 -24.15 -12.89
C ILE A 204 -1.00 -23.28 -11.67
N THR A 205 -0.62 -23.90 -10.57
CA THR A 205 -0.18 -23.19 -9.36
C THR A 205 1.30 -22.93 -9.45
N MET A 206 1.73 -21.66 -9.40
CA MET A 206 3.14 -21.25 -9.54
C MET A 206 3.96 -21.41 -8.24
N ARG A 207 3.46 -22.18 -7.27
CA ARG A 207 4.08 -22.36 -5.96
C ARG A 207 5.31 -23.27 -6.08
N TYR A 208 6.37 -22.93 -5.37
CA TYR A 208 7.42 -23.90 -5.05
C TYR A 208 6.85 -24.96 -4.10
N GLU A 209 7.06 -26.25 -4.41
CA GLU A 209 6.43 -27.37 -3.71
C GLU A 209 6.60 -27.34 -2.18
N GLN A 210 7.65 -26.68 -1.68
CA GLN A 210 8.04 -26.63 -0.26
C GLN A 210 7.48 -25.45 0.55
N GLU A 211 6.77 -24.49 -0.04
CA GLU A 211 6.21 -23.37 0.73
C GLU A 211 4.83 -23.70 1.32
N GLU A 212 4.79 -23.98 2.62
CA GLU A 212 3.52 -24.02 3.36
C GLU A 212 2.95 -22.61 3.53
N ILE A 213 1.66 -22.45 3.24
CA ILE A 213 0.90 -21.20 3.45
C ILE A 213 0.49 -21.08 4.93
N SER A 214 1.39 -21.43 5.84
CA SER A 214 1.14 -21.43 7.29
C SER A 214 0.96 -20.00 7.84
N TRP A 215 1.58 -19.02 7.20
CA TRP A 215 1.47 -17.59 7.54
C TRP A 215 0.07 -17.02 7.33
N ALA A 216 -0.72 -17.55 6.39
CA ALA A 216 -2.03 -16.98 6.04
C ALA A 216 -3.01 -17.03 7.22
N GLY A 217 -2.92 -18.06 8.06
CA GLY A 217 -3.73 -18.17 9.28
C GLY A 217 -3.42 -17.04 10.28
N SER A 218 -2.15 -16.66 10.41
CA SER A 218 -1.73 -15.55 11.27
C SER A 218 -2.16 -14.20 10.71
N VAL A 219 -1.99 -13.97 9.40
CA VAL A 219 -2.40 -12.72 8.74
C VAL A 219 -3.92 -12.53 8.81
N LYS A 220 -4.69 -13.61 8.63
CA LYS A 220 -6.16 -13.58 8.74
C LYS A 220 -6.62 -13.05 10.11
N LYS A 221 -5.99 -13.52 11.21
CA LYS A 221 -6.31 -13.03 12.57
C LYS A 221 -6.06 -11.53 12.73
N VAL A 222 -4.99 -11.02 12.12
CA VAL A 222 -4.69 -9.57 12.13
C VAL A 222 -5.78 -8.80 11.37
N PHE A 223 -6.18 -9.27 10.18
CA PHE A 223 -7.26 -8.63 9.42
C PHE A 223 -8.60 -8.67 10.14
N GLU A 224 -8.95 -9.78 10.79
CA GLU A 224 -10.17 -9.90 11.61
C GLU A 224 -10.17 -8.88 12.77
N TYR A 225 -9.04 -8.73 13.45
CA TYR A 225 -8.89 -7.75 14.53
C TYR A 225 -9.14 -6.30 14.08
N PHE A 226 -8.61 -5.92 12.91
CA PHE A 226 -8.81 -4.56 12.37
C PHE A 226 -10.18 -4.35 11.72
N THR A 227 -10.84 -5.42 11.26
CA THR A 227 -12.20 -5.34 10.71
C THR A 227 -13.25 -5.14 11.82
N GLN A 228 -12.97 -5.61 13.04
CA GLN A 228 -13.87 -5.48 14.19
C GLN A 228 -13.76 -4.13 14.94
N ARG A 229 -12.78 -3.29 14.58
CA ARG A 229 -12.55 -1.97 15.19
C ARG A 229 -12.97 -0.85 14.25
#